data_AF-A0A257UMP0-F1
#
_entry.id   AF-A0A257UMP0-F1
#
_cell.length_a   1.000
_cell.length_b   1.000
_cell.length_c   1.000
_cell.angle_alpha   90.00
_cell.angle_beta   90.00
_cell.angle_gamma   90.00
#
_symmetry.space_group_name_H-M   'P 1'
#
loop_
_entity.id
_entity.type
_entity.pdbx_description
1 polymer ?
#
loop_
_entity_poly.entity_id
_entity_poly.type
_entity_poly.pdbx_seq_one_letter_code
_entity_poly.pdbx_strand_id
1 'polypeptide(L)'
;MISVAALRMQQFGVQFYQACLTAKDIDKLVRFEVLSYGEQTASGVRGNANQSKVRWDLLERRIASSEKAYQRQIIRKKIDELVAYYEQCRQARDLPSIPGAVIISCDEALKFEPIEEGSALGTLKVPEREGILRAIDGQHRLLALHAGMEQLSGENFTVPAVIFDRLPEDHVVQMFVTINAKHTRLNASHLVSLSGRQLYRDAALAAAH
;
A
#
# COMPACT_ATOMS: atom_id res chain seq x y z
N MET A 1 -7.87 -21.31 -2.90
CA MET A 1 -8.19 -20.00 -3.50
C MET A 1 -8.80 -19.13 -2.41
N ILE A 2 -8.24 -17.93 -2.19
CA ILE A 2 -8.76 -16.98 -1.20
C ILE A 2 -10.01 -16.34 -1.77
N SER A 3 -11.04 -16.21 -0.93
CA SER A 3 -12.31 -15.60 -1.28
C SER A 3 -12.42 -14.25 -0.60
N VAL A 4 -12.57 -13.19 -1.39
CA VAL A 4 -12.66 -11.81 -0.89
C VAL A 4 -13.95 -11.19 -1.40
N ALA A 5 -14.69 -10.52 -0.52
CA ALA A 5 -15.82 -9.71 -0.95
C ALA A 5 -15.33 -8.58 -1.86
N ALA A 6 -15.95 -8.42 -3.02
CA ALA A 6 -15.52 -7.46 -4.01
C ALA A 6 -16.68 -6.83 -4.77
N LEU A 7 -16.44 -5.60 -5.22
CA LEU A 7 -17.25 -4.87 -6.18
C LEU A 7 -16.54 -4.92 -7.53
N ARG A 8 -17.20 -5.51 -8.53
CA ARG A 8 -16.77 -5.48 -9.93
C ARG A 8 -17.07 -4.11 -10.54
N MET A 9 -16.03 -3.50 -11.07
CA MET A 9 -16.07 -2.19 -11.71
C MET A 9 -15.79 -2.33 -13.20
N GLN A 10 -16.37 -1.43 -14.00
CA GLN A 10 -16.11 -1.36 -15.43
C GLN A 10 -15.98 0.10 -15.87
N GLN A 11 -14.92 0.42 -16.60
CA GLN A 11 -14.68 1.74 -17.18
C GLN A 11 -14.24 1.55 -18.63
N PHE A 12 -15.04 2.03 -19.59
CA PHE A 12 -14.72 1.98 -21.02
C PHE A 12 -14.23 0.59 -21.51
N GLY A 13 -14.85 -0.49 -21.03
CA GLY A 13 -14.47 -1.87 -21.38
C GLY A 13 -13.36 -2.48 -20.52
N VAL A 14 -12.69 -1.71 -19.67
CA VAL A 14 -11.72 -2.22 -18.70
C VAL A 14 -12.44 -2.64 -17.42
N GLN A 15 -12.29 -3.91 -17.05
CA GLN A 15 -12.86 -4.47 -15.82
C GLN A 15 -11.79 -4.56 -14.72
N PHE A 16 -12.16 -4.21 -13.50
CA PHE A 16 -11.32 -4.32 -12.31
C PHE A 16 -12.19 -4.49 -11.06
N TYR A 17 -11.57 -4.68 -9.89
CA TYR A 17 -12.29 -4.99 -8.66
C TYR A 17 -11.89 -4.05 -7.53
N GLN A 18 -12.85 -3.67 -6.70
CA GLN A 18 -12.60 -3.08 -5.39
C GLN A 18 -12.84 -4.15 -4.33
N ALA A 19 -11.89 -4.37 -3.43
CA ALA A 19 -11.98 -5.40 -2.41
C ALA A 19 -11.30 -4.96 -1.11
N CYS A 20 -11.60 -5.66 -0.02
CA CYS A 20 -10.93 -5.48 1.27
C CYS A 20 -10.03 -6.68 1.55
N LEU A 21 -8.72 -6.50 1.51
CA LEU A 21 -7.76 -7.57 1.79
C LEU A 21 -7.41 -7.56 3.28
N THR A 22 -7.39 -8.71 3.94
CA THR A 22 -6.90 -8.77 5.32
C THR A 22 -5.37 -8.64 5.36
N ALA A 23 -4.82 -8.27 6.51
CA ALA A 23 -3.36 -8.28 6.70
C ALA A 23 -2.71 -9.64 6.34
N LYS A 24 -3.43 -10.75 6.61
CA LYS A 24 -2.99 -12.11 6.26
C LYS A 24 -3.00 -12.36 4.75
N ASP A 25 -3.99 -11.82 4.04
CA ASP A 25 -4.06 -11.96 2.58
C ASP A 25 -2.92 -11.19 1.92
N ILE A 26 -2.65 -9.97 2.39
CA ILE A 26 -1.52 -9.15 1.93
C ILE A 26 -0.20 -9.90 2.11
N ASP A 27 0.03 -10.46 3.30
CA ASP A 27 1.27 -11.17 3.62
C ASP A 27 1.55 -12.37 2.72
N LYS A 28 0.49 -13.12 2.38
CA LYS A 28 0.58 -14.34 1.58
C LYS A 28 0.65 -14.05 0.08
N LEU A 29 -0.08 -13.06 -0.40
CA LEU A 29 -0.34 -12.89 -1.83
C LEU A 29 0.54 -11.82 -2.48
N VAL A 30 0.95 -10.79 -1.74
CA VAL A 30 1.62 -9.63 -2.32
C VAL A 30 3.12 -9.85 -2.46
N ARG A 31 3.63 -9.75 -3.69
CA ARG A 31 5.05 -9.64 -3.99
C ARG A 31 5.49 -8.20 -3.95
N PHE A 32 6.62 -7.95 -3.30
CA PHE A 32 7.32 -6.67 -3.34
C PHE A 32 8.49 -6.79 -4.31
N GLU A 33 8.52 -5.93 -5.33
CA GLU A 33 9.63 -5.85 -6.28
C GLU A 33 10.18 -4.42 -6.25
N VAL A 34 11.49 -4.26 -6.42
CA VAL A 34 12.11 -2.93 -6.51
C VAL A 34 13.00 -2.83 -7.73
N LEU A 35 13.02 -1.64 -8.34
CA LEU A 35 14.01 -1.29 -9.36
C LEU A 35 15.41 -1.45 -8.79
N SER A 36 16.16 -2.41 -9.34
CA SER A 36 17.61 -2.44 -9.18
C SER A 36 18.22 -1.56 -10.28
N TYR A 37 18.62 -0.35 -9.94
CA TYR A 37 19.58 0.37 -10.77
C TYR A 37 20.94 -0.23 -10.43
N GLY A 38 21.61 -0.83 -11.42
CA GLY A 38 22.95 -1.41 -11.25
C GLY A 38 23.82 -0.50 -10.39
N GLU A 39 24.33 -1.08 -9.30
CA GLU A 39 25.20 -0.49 -8.27
C GLU A 39 25.39 1.03 -8.33
N GLN A 40 24.43 1.77 -7.78
CA GLN A 40 24.76 3.06 -7.18
C GLN A 40 24.95 2.86 -5.70
N THR A 41 26.23 2.84 -5.33
CA THR A 41 26.78 2.92 -3.96
C THR A 41 25.81 3.57 -2.99
N ALA A 42 25.37 2.80 -2.01
CA ALA A 42 24.64 3.29 -0.86
C ALA A 42 25.47 4.37 -0.14
N SER A 43 25.20 5.64 -0.44
CA SER A 43 25.67 6.77 0.36
C SER A 43 24.92 6.74 1.68
N GLY A 44 25.50 6.05 2.65
CA GLY A 44 25.00 5.96 4.02
C GLY A 44 24.98 7.33 4.68
N VAL A 45 23.81 7.94 4.76
CA VAL A 45 23.58 9.06 5.68
C VAL A 45 23.48 8.48 7.08
N ARG A 46 24.56 8.57 7.85
CA ARG A 46 24.59 8.33 9.30
C ARG A 46 23.71 9.38 9.98
N GLY A 47 22.44 9.05 10.17
CA GLY A 47 21.52 9.76 11.06
C GLY A 47 21.27 8.92 12.30
N ASN A 48 21.24 9.56 13.47
CA ASN A 48 21.05 8.97 14.80
C ASN A 48 20.07 7.78 14.80
N ALA A 49 20.58 6.61 15.16
CA ALA A 49 19.82 5.37 15.23
C ALA A 49 18.89 5.39 16.45
N ASN A 50 17.67 5.87 16.27
CA ASN A 50 16.56 5.22 16.96
C ASN A 50 16.56 3.77 16.48
N GLN A 51 16.68 2.81 17.41
CA GLN A 51 16.64 1.39 17.06
C GLN A 51 15.32 1.10 16.34
N SER A 52 15.40 0.83 15.04
CA SER A 52 14.24 0.46 14.23
C SER A 52 13.63 -0.82 14.79
N LYS A 53 12.34 -0.81 15.11
CA LYS A 53 11.61 -2.00 15.55
C LYS A 53 11.42 -3.03 14.41
N VAL A 54 11.71 -2.63 13.17
CA VAL A 54 11.58 -3.45 11.97
C VAL A 54 12.75 -4.44 11.84
N ARG A 55 12.44 -5.72 11.63
CA ARG A 55 13.44 -6.74 11.27
C ARG A 55 13.81 -6.63 9.79
N TRP A 56 14.73 -5.71 9.49
CA TRP A 56 15.16 -5.38 8.13
C TRP A 56 15.68 -6.59 7.33
N ASP A 57 16.46 -7.47 7.95
CA ASP A 57 17.05 -8.63 7.25
C ASP A 57 16.00 -9.59 6.67
N LEU A 58 14.85 -9.73 7.34
CA LEU A 58 13.75 -10.58 6.86
C LEU A 58 12.91 -9.87 5.80
N LEU A 59 12.70 -8.55 5.98
CA LEU A 59 11.95 -7.73 5.04
C LEU A 59 12.67 -7.65 3.68
N GLU A 60 14.00 -7.48 3.70
CA GLU A 60 14.82 -7.40 2.50
C GLU A 60 14.87 -8.71 1.71
N ARG A 61 14.82 -9.87 2.38
CA ARG A 61 14.71 -11.18 1.69
C ARG A 61 13.41 -11.34 0.89
N ARG A 62 12.34 -10.63 1.27
CA ARG A 62 11.04 -10.66 0.57
C ARG A 62 10.95 -9.67 -0.58
N ILE A 63 11.89 -8.74 -0.65
CA ILE A 63 11.97 -7.73 -1.70
C ILE A 63 12.80 -8.32 -2.83
N ALA A 64 12.15 -8.73 -3.92
CA ALA A 64 12.86 -9.22 -5.07
C ALA A 64 13.44 -8.06 -5.88
N SER A 65 14.76 -8.07 -6.14
CA SER A 65 15.38 -7.20 -7.13
C SER A 65 15.11 -7.74 -8.53
N SER A 66 14.56 -6.93 -9.42
CA SER A 66 14.35 -7.30 -10.83
C SER A 66 14.68 -6.12 -11.72
N GLU A 67 15.42 -6.35 -12.81
CA GLU A 67 15.68 -5.34 -13.84
C GLU A 67 14.40 -4.92 -14.57
N LYS A 68 13.36 -5.76 -14.54
CA LYS A 68 12.02 -5.47 -15.07
C LYS A 68 11.10 -4.81 -14.05
N ALA A 69 11.51 -4.67 -12.80
CA ALA A 69 10.70 -3.94 -11.83
C ALA A 69 10.65 -2.47 -12.25
N TYR A 70 9.52 -1.82 -12.07
CA TYR A 70 9.31 -0.38 -12.32
C TYR A 70 9.06 0.38 -11.00
N GLN A 71 9.11 -0.31 -9.86
CA GLN A 71 8.76 0.21 -8.54
C GLN A 71 9.89 1.05 -7.93
N ARG A 72 9.53 2.11 -7.18
CA ARG A 72 10.49 2.99 -6.49
C ARG A 72 11.37 2.21 -5.52
N GLN A 73 12.59 2.68 -5.33
CA GLN A 73 13.45 2.22 -4.24
C GLN A 73 12.71 2.32 -2.90
N ILE A 74 12.95 1.34 -2.05
CA ILE A 74 12.36 1.30 -0.71
C ILE A 74 13.10 2.30 0.18
N ILE A 75 12.34 3.18 0.81
CA ILE A 75 12.87 4.22 1.70
C ILE A 75 12.70 3.70 3.12
N ARG A 76 13.78 3.22 3.75
CA ARG A 76 13.73 2.59 5.08
C ARG A 76 13.06 3.49 6.12
N LYS A 77 13.49 4.76 6.18
CA LYS A 77 12.92 5.78 7.06
C LYS A 77 11.40 5.92 6.94
N LYS A 78 10.86 5.86 5.72
CA LYS A 78 9.42 5.98 5.47
C LYS A 78 8.64 4.77 6.01
N ILE A 79 9.22 3.58 5.95
CA ILE A 79 8.61 2.37 6.51
C ILE A 79 8.63 2.44 8.04
N ASP A 80 9.75 2.83 8.65
CA ASP A 80 9.83 3.01 10.11
C ASP A 80 8.78 4.03 10.61
N GLU A 81 8.64 5.16 9.92
CA GLU A 81 7.61 6.17 10.19
C GLU A 81 6.19 5.59 10.08
N LEU A 82 5.92 4.79 9.04
CA LEU A 82 4.61 4.14 8.85
C LEU A 82 4.31 3.09 9.92
N VAL A 83 5.30 2.30 10.33
CA VAL A 83 5.13 1.31 11.41
C VAL A 83 4.83 2.02 12.73
N ALA A 84 5.55 3.10 13.04
CA ALA A 84 5.26 3.92 14.21
C ALA A 84 3.86 4.56 14.15
N TYR A 85 3.46 5.03 12.97
CA TYR A 85 2.13 5.58 12.74
C TYR A 85 1.01 4.54 12.94
N TYR A 86 1.18 3.32 12.44
CA TYR A 86 0.19 2.24 12.65
C TYR A 86 0.04 1.89 14.13
N GLU A 87 1.15 1.86 14.88
CA GLU A 87 1.13 1.67 16.33
C GLU A 87 0.37 2.81 17.04
N GLN A 88 0.61 4.06 16.63
CA GLN A 88 -0.09 5.22 17.17
C GLN A 88 -1.60 5.15 16.90
N CYS A 89 -2.01 4.86 15.66
CA CYS A 89 -3.42 4.69 15.32
C CYS A 89 -4.08 3.54 16.11
N ARG A 90 -3.36 2.43 16.31
CA ARG A 90 -3.85 1.28 17.10
C ARG A 90 -4.13 1.69 18.55
N GLN A 91 -3.25 2.50 19.14
CA GLN A 91 -3.42 2.99 20.52
C GLN A 91 -4.54 4.03 20.64
N ALA A 92 -4.61 4.97 19.70
CA ALA A 92 -5.58 6.07 19.74
C ALA A 92 -6.99 5.65 19.34
N ARG A 93 -7.13 4.67 18.43
CA ARG A 93 -8.40 4.17 17.87
C ARG A 93 -9.33 5.26 17.32
N ASP A 94 -8.76 6.35 16.82
CA ASP A 94 -9.47 7.54 16.37
C ASP A 94 -9.46 7.73 14.84
N LEU A 95 -8.49 7.13 14.14
CA LEU A 95 -8.28 7.30 12.70
C LEU A 95 -7.96 5.97 11.99
N PRO A 96 -8.41 5.79 10.73
CA PRO A 96 -8.03 4.64 9.92
C PRO A 96 -6.56 4.74 9.50
N SER A 97 -5.78 3.70 9.79
CA SER A 97 -4.33 3.66 9.54
C SER A 97 -3.95 3.64 8.06
N ILE A 98 -4.82 3.13 7.18
CA ILE A 98 -4.64 3.17 5.72
C ILE A 98 -5.88 3.82 5.11
N PRO A 99 -5.91 5.15 4.98
CA PRO A 99 -7.10 5.87 4.51
C PRO A 99 -7.33 5.77 3.00
N GLY A 100 -6.26 5.58 2.21
CA GLY A 100 -6.34 5.45 0.76
C GLY A 100 -6.25 4.00 0.31
N ALA A 101 -6.96 3.65 -0.76
CA ALA A 101 -6.83 2.33 -1.38
C ALA A 101 -5.40 2.07 -1.86
N VAL A 102 -4.96 0.81 -1.78
CA VAL A 102 -3.77 0.33 -2.49
C VAL A 102 -4.17 -0.14 -3.88
N ILE A 103 -3.25 -0.08 -4.82
CA ILE A 103 -3.51 -0.48 -6.20
C ILE A 103 -2.64 -1.68 -6.52
N ILE A 104 -3.28 -2.75 -6.98
CA ILE A 104 -2.66 -4.07 -7.14
C ILE A 104 -3.00 -4.61 -8.53
N SER A 105 -2.03 -5.25 -9.18
CA SER A 105 -2.25 -6.09 -10.36
C SER A 105 -2.15 -7.56 -9.95
N CYS A 106 -3.00 -8.41 -10.51
CA CYS A 106 -2.88 -9.87 -10.40
C CYS A 106 -2.33 -10.42 -11.72
N ASP A 107 -1.25 -11.21 -11.65
CA ASP A 107 -0.59 -11.76 -12.84
C ASP A 107 -1.39 -12.93 -13.47
N GLU A 108 -2.32 -13.52 -12.73
CA GLU A 108 -3.20 -14.60 -13.21
C GLU A 108 -4.68 -14.20 -13.21
N ALA A 109 -5.47 -15.01 -13.90
CA ALA A 109 -6.90 -14.79 -14.05
C ALA A 109 -7.63 -14.89 -12.70
N LEU A 110 -8.29 -13.80 -12.33
CA LEU A 110 -9.22 -13.76 -11.21
C LEU A 110 -10.58 -14.34 -11.61
N LYS A 111 -11.22 -15.07 -10.69
CA LYS A 111 -12.59 -15.55 -10.89
C LYS A 111 -13.55 -14.75 -10.02
N PHE A 112 -14.59 -14.19 -10.62
CA PHE A 112 -15.61 -13.43 -9.92
C PHE A 112 -16.94 -14.18 -9.90
N GLU A 113 -17.52 -14.34 -8.72
CA GLU A 113 -18.80 -14.99 -8.47
C GLU A 113 -19.78 -13.93 -7.95
N PRO A 114 -20.71 -13.41 -8.78
CA PRO A 114 -21.65 -12.39 -8.34
C PRO A 114 -22.64 -12.96 -7.31
N ILE A 115 -23.15 -12.12 -6.40
CA ILE A 115 -24.17 -12.53 -5.40
C ILE A 115 -25.46 -12.97 -6.09
N GLU A 116 -25.81 -12.29 -7.18
CA GLU A 116 -26.97 -12.57 -8.03
C GLU A 116 -26.62 -12.23 -9.48
N GLU A 117 -27.33 -12.80 -10.45
CA GLU A 117 -27.05 -12.57 -11.86
C GLU A 117 -27.11 -11.08 -12.21
N GLY A 118 -26.06 -10.58 -12.89
CA GLY A 118 -25.93 -9.17 -13.23
C GLY A 118 -25.39 -8.27 -12.10
N SER A 119 -25.26 -8.73 -10.86
CA SER A 119 -24.76 -7.90 -9.76
C SER A 119 -23.30 -7.49 -9.95
N ALA A 120 -22.99 -6.26 -9.54
CA ALA A 120 -21.63 -5.78 -9.39
C ALA A 120 -20.98 -6.28 -8.09
N LEU A 121 -21.78 -6.66 -7.08
CA LEU A 121 -21.29 -7.20 -5.82
C LEU A 121 -21.13 -8.72 -5.91
N GLY A 122 -20.03 -9.24 -5.37
CA GLY A 122 -19.70 -10.65 -5.47
C GLY A 122 -18.51 -11.07 -4.63
N THR A 123 -18.10 -12.31 -4.83
CA THR A 123 -16.89 -12.89 -4.27
C THR A 123 -15.82 -12.98 -5.35
N LEU A 124 -14.69 -12.33 -5.13
CA LEU A 124 -13.49 -12.47 -5.93
C LEU A 124 -12.65 -13.63 -5.39
N LYS A 125 -12.41 -14.62 -6.24
CA LYS A 125 -11.52 -15.74 -5.97
C LYS A 125 -10.14 -15.38 -6.50
N VAL A 126 -9.19 -15.26 -5.57
CA VAL A 126 -7.78 -15.01 -5.86
C VAL A 126 -7.03 -16.33 -5.71
N PRO A 127 -6.18 -16.73 -6.67
CA PRO A 127 -5.38 -17.95 -6.51
C PRO A 127 -4.43 -17.84 -5.31
N GLU A 128 -4.29 -18.93 -4.56
CA GLU A 128 -3.41 -19.00 -3.37
C GLU A 128 -1.97 -19.33 -3.78
N ARG A 129 -1.37 -18.43 -4.56
CA ARG A 129 0.05 -18.53 -4.90
C ARG A 129 0.80 -17.33 -4.34
N GLU A 130 1.91 -17.61 -3.68
CA GLU A 130 2.76 -16.55 -3.14
C GLU A 130 3.26 -15.65 -4.27
N GLY A 131 3.09 -14.35 -4.06
CA GLY A 131 3.57 -13.32 -4.98
C GLY A 131 2.79 -13.16 -6.28
N ILE A 132 1.54 -13.63 -6.33
CA ILE A 132 0.62 -13.44 -7.47
C ILE A 132 0.09 -12.01 -7.60
N LEU A 133 0.05 -11.26 -6.50
CA LEU A 133 -0.38 -9.88 -6.45
C LEU A 133 0.83 -8.96 -6.47
N ARG A 134 0.85 -7.99 -7.38
CA ARG A 134 1.90 -7.00 -7.52
C ARG A 134 1.39 -5.61 -7.17
N ALA A 135 2.03 -4.94 -6.23
CA ALA A 135 1.68 -3.57 -5.87
C ALA A 135 2.06 -2.57 -6.98
N ILE A 136 1.09 -1.79 -7.46
CA ILE A 136 1.30 -0.63 -8.35
C ILE A 136 1.44 0.64 -7.51
N ASP A 137 0.59 0.80 -6.50
CA ASP A 137 0.66 1.89 -5.52
C ASP A 137 0.42 1.39 -4.10
N GLY A 138 1.07 2.04 -3.14
CA GLY A 138 0.99 1.68 -1.73
C GLY A 138 2.04 0.67 -1.25
N GLN A 139 3.10 0.41 -2.02
CA GLN A 139 4.17 -0.53 -1.65
C GLN A 139 4.71 -0.30 -0.22
N HIS A 140 5.01 0.94 0.19
CA HIS A 140 5.54 1.23 1.52
C HIS A 140 4.52 0.98 2.63
N ARG A 141 3.22 1.20 2.35
CA ARG A 141 2.12 0.95 3.28
C ARG A 141 1.97 -0.56 3.54
N LEU A 142 2.00 -1.35 2.47
CA LEU A 142 1.93 -2.81 2.55
C LEU A 142 3.18 -3.42 3.20
N LEU A 143 4.37 -2.90 2.91
CA LEU A 143 5.62 -3.32 3.57
C LEU A 143 5.64 -2.97 5.06
N ALA A 144 5.18 -1.78 5.44
CA ALA A 144 5.05 -1.39 6.84
C ALA A 144 4.04 -2.28 7.58
N LEU A 145 2.93 -2.62 6.93
CA LEU A 145 1.94 -3.55 7.48
C LEU A 145 2.56 -4.92 7.74
N HIS A 146 3.32 -5.44 6.76
CA HIS A 146 4.05 -6.70 6.89
C HIS A 146 5.07 -6.65 8.05
N ALA A 147 5.86 -5.58 8.14
CA ALA A 147 6.83 -5.39 9.21
C ALA A 147 6.20 -5.29 10.61
N GLY A 148 4.97 -4.79 10.71
CA GLY A 148 4.20 -4.65 11.94
C GLY A 148 3.22 -5.79 12.24
N MET A 149 3.23 -6.87 11.47
CA MET A 149 2.19 -7.92 11.58
C MET A 149 2.16 -8.63 12.93
N GLU A 150 3.33 -8.86 13.55
CA GLU A 150 3.39 -9.51 14.87
C GLU A 150 2.65 -8.64 15.91
N GLN A 151 2.82 -7.32 15.83
CA GLN A 151 2.14 -6.36 16.69
C GLN A 151 0.65 -6.23 16.37
N LEU A 152 0.27 -6.37 15.09
CA LEU A 152 -1.13 -6.34 14.66
C LEU A 152 -1.85 -7.68 14.81
N SER A 153 -1.15 -8.72 15.28
CA SER A 153 -1.72 -10.04 15.46
C SER A 153 -2.86 -10.00 16.50
N GLY A 154 -4.04 -10.48 16.10
CA GLY A 154 -5.24 -10.50 16.93
C GLY A 154 -6.23 -9.36 16.68
N GLU A 155 -5.88 -8.33 15.90
CA GLU A 155 -6.83 -7.29 15.47
C GLU A 155 -7.35 -7.52 14.05
N ASN A 156 -8.60 -7.12 13.81
CA ASN A 156 -9.19 -7.14 12.47
C ASN A 156 -8.69 -5.94 11.66
N PHE A 157 -7.63 -6.16 10.88
CA PHE A 157 -7.04 -5.15 10.01
C PHE A 157 -7.31 -5.46 8.54
N THR A 158 -8.07 -4.58 7.87
CA THR A 158 -8.40 -4.69 6.45
C THR A 158 -7.80 -3.52 5.67
N VAL A 159 -7.34 -3.82 4.46
CA VAL A 159 -6.74 -2.85 3.53
C VAL A 159 -7.68 -2.67 2.35
N PRO A 160 -8.17 -1.44 2.07
CA PRO A 160 -8.92 -1.18 0.86
C PRO A 160 -8.00 -1.34 -0.36
N ALA A 161 -8.44 -2.11 -1.35
CA ALA A 161 -7.65 -2.43 -2.53
C ALA A 161 -8.44 -2.26 -3.82
N VAL A 162 -7.77 -1.75 -4.84
CA VAL A 162 -8.20 -1.84 -6.25
C VAL A 162 -7.33 -2.90 -6.91
N ILE A 163 -7.96 -3.93 -7.49
CA ILE A 163 -7.29 -5.09 -8.06
C ILE A 163 -7.60 -5.18 -9.55
N PHE A 164 -6.56 -5.15 -10.38
CA PHE A 164 -6.64 -5.37 -11.83
C PHE A 164 -6.37 -6.84 -12.16
N ASP A 165 -7.18 -7.40 -13.06
CA ASP A 165 -7.00 -8.77 -13.57
C ASP A 165 -6.09 -8.76 -14.80
N ARG A 166 -4.93 -9.43 -14.71
CA ARG A 166 -3.98 -9.63 -15.83
C ARG A 166 -3.68 -8.38 -16.63
N LEU A 167 -3.31 -7.30 -15.94
CA LEU A 167 -2.94 -6.06 -16.59
C LEU A 167 -1.59 -6.25 -17.33
N PRO A 168 -1.48 -5.90 -18.63
CA PRO A 168 -0.22 -5.95 -19.36
C PRO A 168 0.89 -5.12 -18.69
N GLU A 169 2.15 -5.55 -18.78
CA GLU A 169 3.28 -4.90 -18.07
C GLU A 169 3.42 -3.41 -18.41
N ASP A 170 3.24 -3.04 -19.68
CA ASP A 170 3.29 -1.66 -20.16
C ASP A 170 2.17 -0.78 -19.56
N HIS A 171 0.96 -1.31 -19.45
CA HIS A 171 -0.15 -0.64 -18.77
C HIS A 171 0.11 -0.45 -17.28
N VAL A 172 0.69 -1.46 -16.63
CA VAL A 172 1.07 -1.37 -15.21
C VAL A 172 2.09 -0.24 -15.00
N VAL A 173 3.09 -0.12 -15.87
CA VAL A 173 4.07 0.97 -15.85
C VAL A 173 3.39 2.33 -16.08
N GLN A 174 2.50 2.43 -17.06
CA GLN A 174 1.76 3.66 -17.34
C GLN A 174 0.90 4.10 -16.14
N MET A 175 0.23 3.17 -15.47
CA MET A 175 -0.53 3.44 -14.26
C MET A 175 0.39 3.93 -13.14
N PHE A 176 1.50 3.24 -12.90
CA PHE A 176 2.49 3.63 -11.91
C PHE A 176 2.98 5.07 -12.13
N VAL A 177 3.36 5.41 -13.37
CA VAL A 177 3.80 6.78 -13.73
C VAL A 177 2.67 7.78 -13.53
N THR A 178 1.45 7.47 -13.99
CA THR A 178 0.30 8.38 -13.89
C THR A 178 -0.03 8.72 -12.45
N ILE A 179 -0.08 7.73 -11.57
CA ILE A 179 -0.34 7.91 -10.13
C ILE A 179 0.79 8.73 -9.48
N ASN A 180 2.04 8.47 -9.84
CA ASN A 180 3.17 9.07 -9.14
C ASN A 180 3.59 10.44 -9.66
N ALA A 181 3.32 10.76 -10.93
CA ALA A 181 3.72 12.00 -11.57
C ALA A 181 2.62 13.06 -11.56
N LYS A 182 1.33 12.66 -11.60
CA LYS A 182 0.21 13.61 -11.72
C LYS A 182 -0.42 14.00 -10.37
N HIS A 183 -0.07 13.33 -9.28
CA HIS A 183 -0.54 13.77 -7.96
C HIS A 183 0.19 15.04 -7.53
N THR A 184 -0.56 16.15 -7.47
CA THR A 184 -0.05 17.42 -6.94
C THR A 184 0.29 17.24 -5.46
N ARG A 185 1.59 17.33 -5.13
CA ARG A 185 2.01 17.36 -3.73
C ARG A 185 1.44 18.60 -3.07
N LEU A 186 0.87 18.45 -1.86
CA LEU A 186 0.48 19.61 -1.07
C LEU A 186 1.73 20.45 -0.78
N ASN A 187 1.63 21.77 -0.93
CA ASN A 187 2.73 22.66 -0.59
C ASN A 187 3.03 22.56 0.92
N ALA A 188 4.31 22.54 1.29
CA ALA A 188 4.73 22.46 2.69
C ALA A 188 4.15 23.61 3.55
N SER A 189 3.97 24.79 2.96
CA SER A 189 3.31 25.92 3.64
C SER A 189 1.85 25.62 4.03
N HIS A 190 1.12 24.89 3.18
CA HIS A 190 -0.24 24.45 3.48
C HIS A 190 -0.27 23.36 4.55
N LEU A 191 0.75 22.50 4.59
CA LEU A 191 0.87 21.50 5.67
C LEU A 191 1.05 22.16 7.02
N VAL A 192 1.92 23.17 7.14
CA VAL A 192 2.12 23.90 8.41
C VAL A 192 0.82 24.54 8.91
N SER A 193 0.07 25.21 8.02
CA SER A 193 -1.22 25.82 8.39
C SER A 193 -2.27 24.78 8.82
N LEU A 194 -2.31 23.61 8.14
CA LEU A 194 -3.23 22.53 8.49
C LEU A 194 -2.83 21.84 9.81
N SER A 195 -1.54 21.62 10.05
CA SER A 195 -1.03 21.12 11.32
C SER A 195 -1.30 22.08 12.47
N GLY A 196 -1.21 23.39 12.25
CA GLY A 196 -1.63 24.42 13.20
C GLY A 196 -3.10 24.28 13.62
N ARG A 197 -4.00 24.00 12.67
CA ARG A 197 -5.42 23.72 12.98
C ARG A 197 -5.66 22.39 13.67
N GLN A 198 -4.79 21.40 13.43
CA GLN A 198 -4.86 20.11 14.13
C GLN A 198 -4.42 20.25 15.60
N LEU A 199 -3.44 21.11 15.87
CA LEU A 199 -2.92 21.40 17.22
C LEU A 199 -3.81 22.38 17.99
N TYR A 200 -4.37 23.39 17.30
CA TYR A 200 -5.22 24.42 17.88
C TYR A 200 -6.63 24.31 17.29
N ARG A 201 -7.57 23.76 18.08
CA ARG A 201 -8.99 23.65 17.70
C ARG A 201 -9.69 25.00 17.53
N ASP A 202 -9.15 26.06 18.14
CA ASP A 202 -9.65 27.42 18.02
C ASP A 202 -9.02 28.13 16.82
N ALA A 203 -9.86 28.64 15.92
CA ALA A 203 -9.44 29.33 14.70
C ALA A 203 -8.60 30.59 14.99
N ALA A 204 -8.81 31.24 16.14
CA ALA A 204 -8.04 32.43 16.52
C ALA A 204 -6.60 32.09 16.95
N LEU A 205 -6.40 30.95 17.63
CA LEU A 205 -5.08 30.47 18.05
C LEU A 205 -4.29 29.90 16.86
N ALA A 206 -4.97 29.28 15.89
CA ALA A 206 -4.33 28.72 14.70
C ALA A 206 -3.83 29.78 13.70
N ALA A 207 -4.35 31.01 13.73
CA ALA A 207 -3.95 32.10 12.83
C ALA A 207 -2.77 32.94 13.35
N ALA A 208 -2.43 32.80 14.63
CA ALA A 208 -1.36 33.56 15.29
C ALA A 208 0.02 32.88 15.25
N HIS A 209 0.11 31.68 14.66
CA HIS A 209 1.32 30.86 14.50
C HIS A 209 1.57 30.56 13.02
#